data_AF-A0A9R0I8C2-F1
#
_entry.id   AF-A0A9R0I8C2-F1
#
_cell.length_a   1.000
_cell.length_b   1.000
_cell.length_c   1.000
_cell.angle_alpha   90.00
_cell.angle_beta   90.00
_cell.angle_gamma   90.00
#
_symmetry.space_group_name_H-M   'P 1'
#
loop_
_entity.id
_entity.type
_entity.pdbx_description
1 polymer ?
#
loop_
_entity_poly.entity_id
_entity_poly.type
_entity_poly.pdbx_seq_one_letter_code
_entity_poly.pdbx_strand_id
1 'polypeptide(L)'
;MKPSLTNENVKQRVKWCLRAIDQNSGCFSDMYNVIHLDEKWFYMTKGTQRYYLLPGELGPYRSCKSKRFITKVMFLCAVARPRFNANKECIFDGKIGMFPFVRWVPAKRRSRNRPAGTLELKLVTSVTKECYRNMLIRQVIPAIMQKWPTDHQGPIYLQQDNARPHIKVNDREWMEAVQLSNKQLRLIFQPPNSPYMNVLDLGFFRAIQSLKDQTCPRNTKELVKNVKVAFREFCPIKGNRVFLSLQLVLMEVMRVKGSNNYLQKHVGKEALERQNILPVTFSPPPTLVQECVAYVEAMQQGV
;
A
#
# COMPACT_ATOMS: atom_id res chain seq x y z
N MET A 1 20.21 2.29 1.31
CA MET A 1 20.42 2.21 -0.14
C MET A 1 19.10 2.49 -0.85
N LYS A 2 19.07 3.43 -1.79
CA LYS A 2 17.88 3.80 -2.57
C LYS A 2 18.05 3.31 -4.02
N PRO A 3 16.97 3.03 -4.77
CA PRO A 3 17.11 2.58 -6.15
C PRO A 3 17.82 3.63 -7.00
N SER A 4 18.61 3.21 -7.98
CA SER A 4 19.15 4.14 -8.97
C SER A 4 18.00 4.68 -9.84
N LEU A 5 18.09 5.95 -10.23
CA LEU A 5 17.10 6.62 -11.06
C LEU A 5 17.75 7.11 -12.35
N THR A 6 17.10 6.86 -13.48
CA THR A 6 17.46 7.51 -14.75
C THR A 6 16.90 8.94 -14.80
N ASN A 7 17.41 9.77 -15.71
CA ASN A 7 16.87 11.11 -15.94
C ASN A 7 15.36 11.07 -16.28
N GLU A 8 14.94 10.06 -17.04
CA GLU A 8 13.51 9.86 -17.35
C GLU A 8 12.70 9.49 -16.09
N ASN A 9 13.24 8.65 -15.20
CA ASN A 9 12.55 8.37 -13.92
C ASN A 9 12.40 9.63 -13.07
N VAL A 10 13.46 10.44 -12.99
CA VAL A 10 13.46 11.71 -12.26
C VAL A 10 12.39 12.66 -12.82
N LYS A 11 12.34 12.83 -14.14
CA LYS A 11 11.33 13.65 -14.84
C LYS A 11 9.91 13.16 -14.59
N GLN A 12 9.67 11.85 -14.73
CA GLN A 12 8.35 11.25 -14.47
C GLN A 12 7.89 11.45 -13.03
N ARG A 13 8.81 11.41 -12.07
CA ARG A 13 8.54 11.68 -10.65
C ARG A 13 8.12 13.13 -10.40
N VAL A 14 8.76 14.10 -11.05
CA VAL A 14 8.33 15.51 -10.95
C VAL A 14 6.95 15.71 -11.57
N LYS A 15 6.72 15.19 -12.79
CA LYS A 15 5.41 15.22 -13.45
C LYS A 15 4.30 14.60 -12.59
N TRP A 16 4.60 13.50 -11.91
CA TRP A 16 3.67 12.85 -11.00
C TRP A 16 3.29 13.75 -9.81
N CYS A 17 4.27 14.42 -9.20
CA CYS A 17 4.01 15.33 -8.09
C CYS A 17 3.18 16.54 -8.53
N LEU A 18 3.48 17.12 -9.70
CA LEU A 18 2.70 18.23 -10.27
C LEU A 18 1.25 17.84 -10.55
N ARG A 19 1.01 16.64 -11.08
CA ARG A 19 -0.35 16.11 -11.33
C ARG A 19 -1.15 15.89 -10.05
N ALA A 20 -0.49 15.75 -8.91
CA ALA A 20 -1.15 15.60 -7.62
C ALA A 20 -1.63 16.94 -7.05
N ILE A 21 -1.31 18.08 -7.68
CA ILE A 21 -1.76 19.41 -7.25
C ILE A 21 -3.10 19.71 -7.91
N ASP A 22 -4.08 20.10 -7.09
CA ASP A 22 -5.34 20.62 -7.56
C ASP A 22 -5.16 22.05 -8.08
N GLN A 23 -5.56 22.29 -9.33
CA GLN A 23 -5.29 23.55 -10.03
C GLN A 23 -6.07 24.73 -9.44
N ASN A 24 -7.21 24.47 -8.81
CA ASN A 24 -8.06 25.53 -8.25
C ASN A 24 -7.54 26.02 -6.90
N SER A 25 -7.14 25.09 -6.03
CA SER A 25 -6.70 25.39 -4.66
C SER A 25 -5.19 25.61 -4.54
N GLY A 26 -4.38 25.14 -5.49
CA GLY A 26 -2.92 25.09 -5.35
C GLY A 26 -2.44 24.15 -4.23
N CYS A 27 -3.33 23.33 -3.67
CA CYS A 27 -3.01 22.31 -2.68
C CYS A 27 -2.81 20.96 -3.36
N PHE A 28 -2.15 20.01 -2.68
CA PHE A 28 -2.28 18.61 -3.12
C PHE A 28 -3.74 18.17 -3.06
N SER A 29 -4.15 17.30 -3.98
CA SER A 29 -5.47 16.68 -3.96
C SER A 29 -5.69 15.93 -2.65
N ASP A 30 -6.95 15.84 -2.24
CA ASP A 30 -7.33 15.16 -1.00
C ASP A 30 -7.08 13.64 -1.02
N MET A 31 -6.90 13.04 -2.20
CA MET A 31 -6.74 11.60 -2.42
C MET A 31 -7.94 10.75 -1.93
N TYR A 32 -9.13 11.34 -1.71
CA TYR A 32 -10.33 10.62 -1.29
C TYR A 32 -10.91 9.72 -2.38
N ASN A 33 -10.52 9.93 -3.64
CA ASN A 33 -10.89 9.12 -4.78
C ASN A 33 -9.78 8.13 -5.23
N VAL A 34 -8.73 7.94 -4.43
CA VAL A 34 -7.60 7.05 -4.75
C VAL A 34 -7.57 5.84 -3.81
N ILE A 35 -7.46 4.66 -4.40
CA ILE A 35 -7.16 3.38 -3.73
C ILE A 35 -5.73 3.01 -4.11
N HIS A 36 -4.87 2.84 -3.12
CA HIS A 36 -3.55 2.26 -3.32
C HIS A 36 -3.61 0.75 -3.28
N LEU A 37 -2.97 0.11 -4.26
CA LEU A 37 -2.78 -1.32 -4.41
C LEU A 37 -1.30 -1.65 -4.36
N ASP A 38 -0.95 -2.71 -3.65
CA ASP A 38 0.40 -3.24 -3.60
C ASP A 38 0.44 -4.63 -2.96
N GLU A 39 1.47 -5.41 -3.27
CA GLU A 39 1.70 -6.74 -2.74
C GLU A 39 2.78 -6.78 -1.67
N LYS A 40 2.55 -7.59 -0.64
CA LYS A 40 3.56 -7.84 0.39
C LYS A 40 3.61 -9.28 0.87
N TRP A 41 4.84 -9.76 1.03
CA TRP A 41 5.14 -10.99 1.76
C TRP A 41 5.10 -10.76 3.27
N PHE A 42 4.23 -11.51 3.96
CA PHE A 42 4.24 -11.66 5.42
C PHE A 42 4.82 -13.01 5.80
N TYR A 43 5.78 -13.00 6.72
CA TYR A 43 6.53 -14.18 7.15
C TYR A 43 5.97 -14.75 8.45
N MET A 44 5.99 -16.06 8.62
CA MET A 44 5.60 -16.73 9.87
C MET A 44 6.39 -16.18 11.07
N THR A 45 7.70 -16.03 10.88
CA THR A 45 8.62 -15.54 11.90
C THR A 45 9.75 -14.72 11.28
N LYS A 46 10.40 -13.85 12.06
CA LYS A 46 11.56 -13.06 11.61
C LYS A 46 12.84 -13.91 11.70
N GLY A 47 13.73 -13.77 10.72
CA GLY A 47 15.03 -14.45 10.72
C GLY A 47 16.00 -13.97 11.81
N THR A 48 15.78 -12.76 12.33
CA THR A 48 16.51 -12.14 13.44
C THR A 48 15.52 -11.33 14.28
N GLN A 49 15.59 -11.43 15.61
CA GLN A 49 14.81 -10.61 16.54
C GLN A 49 15.74 -10.09 17.64
N ARG A 50 15.48 -8.87 18.11
CA ARG A 50 16.14 -8.29 19.29
C ARG A 50 15.20 -8.47 20.47
N TYR A 51 15.76 -8.86 21.62
CA TYR A 51 15.05 -9.02 22.88
C TYR A 51 15.67 -8.08 23.90
N TYR A 52 14.83 -7.47 24.73
CA TYR A 52 15.28 -6.89 25.99
C TYR A 52 15.35 -8.03 27.00
N LEU A 53 16.49 -8.20 27.64
CA LEU A 53 16.77 -9.25 28.62
C LEU A 53 17.29 -8.59 29.88
N LEU A 54 16.91 -9.11 31.05
CA LEU A 54 17.49 -8.67 32.32
C LEU A 54 18.93 -9.18 32.46
N PRO A 55 19.77 -8.54 33.29
CA PRO A 55 21.11 -9.05 33.59
C PRO A 55 21.04 -10.50 34.09
N GLY A 56 21.73 -11.43 33.40
CA GLY A 56 21.74 -12.86 33.71
C GLY A 56 20.64 -13.69 33.04
N GLU A 57 19.68 -13.08 32.35
CA GLU A 57 18.65 -13.81 31.61
C GLU A 57 19.20 -14.36 30.29
N LEU A 58 19.02 -15.65 30.06
CA LEU A 58 19.38 -16.28 28.78
C LEU A 58 18.38 -15.88 27.70
N GLY A 59 18.89 -15.41 26.57
CA GLY A 59 18.06 -15.06 25.44
C GLY A 59 17.24 -16.26 24.93
N PRO A 60 16.02 -16.04 24.43
CA PRO A 60 15.17 -17.13 23.97
C PRO A 60 15.82 -17.88 22.82
N TYR A 61 16.04 -19.19 23.00
CA TYR A 61 16.60 -20.05 21.97
C TYR A 61 15.58 -20.25 20.84
N ARG A 62 15.99 -19.90 19.62
CA ARG A 62 15.16 -20.04 18.42
C ARG A 62 15.91 -20.80 17.36
N SER A 63 15.40 -21.98 17.01
CA SER A 63 15.95 -22.82 15.96
C SER A 63 14.97 -22.98 14.80
N CYS A 64 15.51 -23.10 13.59
CA CYS A 64 14.77 -23.51 12.41
C CYS A 64 15.73 -24.28 11.50
N LYS A 65 15.24 -25.25 10.75
CA LYS A 65 16.10 -26.06 9.85
C LYS A 65 16.83 -25.19 8.81
N SER A 66 16.19 -24.12 8.32
CA SER A 66 16.83 -23.12 7.46
C SER A 66 16.01 -21.85 7.37
N LYS A 67 16.69 -20.69 7.46
CA LYS A 67 16.07 -19.37 7.30
C LYS A 67 15.52 -19.13 5.89
N ARG A 68 16.00 -19.87 4.89
CA ARG A 68 15.53 -19.76 3.49
C ARG A 68 14.10 -20.27 3.30
N PHE A 69 13.64 -21.19 4.16
CA PHE A 69 12.35 -21.85 4.03
C PHE A 69 11.32 -21.40 5.08
N ILE A 70 11.51 -20.21 5.67
CA ILE A 70 10.49 -19.63 6.54
C ILE A 70 9.21 -19.42 5.71
N THR A 71 8.12 -20.05 6.15
CA THR A 71 6.81 -19.93 5.51
C THR A 71 6.41 -18.46 5.40
N LYS A 72 5.99 -18.05 4.19
CA LYS A 72 5.54 -16.69 3.89
C LYS A 72 4.31 -16.73 2.99
N VAL A 73 3.42 -15.75 3.17
CA VAL A 73 2.20 -15.59 2.37
C VAL A 73 2.24 -14.21 1.72
N MET A 74 2.00 -14.13 0.42
CA MET A 74 1.85 -12.86 -0.28
C MET A 74 0.40 -12.41 -0.15
N PHE A 75 0.20 -11.12 0.06
CA PHE A 75 -1.11 -10.49 0.07
C PHE A 75 -1.12 -9.32 -0.91
N LEU A 76 -2.22 -9.16 -1.65
CA LEU A 76 -2.58 -7.89 -2.26
C LEU A 76 -3.35 -7.07 -1.23
N CYS A 77 -2.93 -5.84 -0.99
CA CYS A 77 -3.60 -4.90 -0.11
C CYS A 77 -4.23 -3.78 -0.93
N ALA A 78 -5.45 -3.38 -0.55
CA ALA A 78 -6.16 -2.26 -1.11
C ALA A 78 -6.59 -1.29 0.01
N VAL A 79 -6.10 -0.05 -0.04
CA VAL A 79 -6.38 0.97 0.99
C VAL A 79 -6.63 2.33 0.34
N ALA A 80 -7.70 2.99 0.75
CA ALA A 80 -8.02 4.37 0.43
C ALA A 80 -7.84 5.27 1.64
N ARG A 81 -7.97 6.58 1.44
CA ARG A 81 -7.88 7.56 2.51
C ARG A 81 -9.11 7.48 3.43
N PRO A 82 -8.92 7.32 4.76
CA PRO A 82 -10.04 7.35 5.71
C PRO A 82 -10.76 8.70 5.70
N ARG A 83 -12.08 8.69 5.90
CA ARG A 83 -12.95 9.88 5.98
C ARG A 83 -13.57 9.99 7.36
N PHE A 84 -13.67 11.22 7.86
CA PHE A 84 -14.22 11.54 9.16
C PHE A 84 -15.30 12.60 9.02
N ASN A 85 -16.34 12.54 9.86
CA ASN A 85 -17.37 13.59 9.91
C ASN A 85 -16.87 14.82 10.69
N ALA A 86 -17.73 15.85 10.82
CA ALA A 86 -17.41 17.06 11.56
C ALA A 86 -17.07 16.82 13.05
N ASN A 87 -17.62 15.76 13.64
CA ASN A 87 -17.34 15.32 15.02
C ASN A 87 -16.06 14.47 15.13
N LYS A 88 -15.30 14.31 14.04
CA LYS A 88 -14.09 13.47 13.91
C LYS A 88 -14.34 11.97 14.11
N GLU A 89 -15.57 11.53 13.93
CA GLU A 89 -15.91 10.12 13.94
C GLU A 89 -15.59 9.52 12.56
N CYS A 90 -15.01 8.33 12.55
CA CYS A 90 -14.60 7.65 11.32
C CYS A 90 -15.84 7.09 10.60
N ILE A 91 -16.23 7.72 9.48
CA ILE A 91 -17.35 7.26 8.63
C ILE A 91 -16.89 6.30 7.54
N PHE A 92 -15.61 6.34 7.17
CA PHE A 92 -14.99 5.40 6.25
C PHE A 92 -13.55 5.16 6.66
N ASP A 93 -13.19 3.91 6.96
CA ASP A 93 -11.88 3.59 7.53
C ASP A 93 -10.76 3.40 6.50
N GLY A 94 -11.09 3.52 5.20
CA GLY A 94 -10.16 3.36 4.09
C GLY A 94 -9.77 1.91 3.77
N LYS A 95 -10.16 0.91 4.58
CA LYS A 95 -9.68 -0.47 4.48
C LYS A 95 -10.54 -1.28 3.51
N ILE A 96 -10.17 -1.28 2.23
CA ILE A 96 -10.85 -2.07 1.19
C ILE A 96 -10.59 -3.56 1.38
N GLY A 97 -9.33 -3.99 1.44
CA GLY A 97 -9.03 -5.40 1.67
C GLY A 97 -7.57 -5.79 1.80
N MET A 98 -7.39 -7.02 2.29
CA MET A 98 -6.10 -7.70 2.49
C MET A 98 -6.26 -9.14 2.02
N PHE A 99 -5.91 -9.39 0.75
CA PHE A 99 -6.26 -10.57 -0.01
C PHE A 99 -5.07 -11.52 -0.15
N PRO A 100 -5.06 -12.68 0.52
CA PRO A 100 -3.95 -13.63 0.43
C PRO A 100 -3.95 -14.38 -0.90
N PHE A 101 -2.77 -14.54 -1.49
CA PHE A 101 -2.56 -15.45 -2.63
C PHE A 101 -2.41 -16.90 -2.15
N VAL A 102 -3.55 -17.55 -1.92
CA VAL A 102 -3.67 -18.91 -1.39
C VAL A 102 -4.76 -19.71 -2.10
N ARG A 103 -4.66 -21.03 -2.08
CA ARG A 103 -5.67 -21.96 -2.61
C ARG A 103 -5.96 -23.08 -1.63
N TRP A 104 -7.21 -23.48 -1.52
CA TRP A 104 -7.59 -24.70 -0.79
C TRP A 104 -7.32 -25.91 -1.68
N VAL A 105 -6.57 -26.88 -1.17
CA VAL A 105 -6.24 -28.12 -1.88
C VAL A 105 -6.43 -29.30 -0.94
N PRO A 106 -7.13 -30.37 -1.36
CA PRO A 106 -7.22 -31.59 -0.57
C PRO A 106 -5.83 -32.20 -0.29
N ALA A 107 -5.60 -32.63 0.95
CA ALA A 107 -4.38 -33.30 1.34
C ALA A 107 -4.22 -34.62 0.58
N LYS A 108 -3.17 -34.74 -0.25
CA LYS A 108 -2.90 -35.95 -1.04
C LYS A 108 -2.38 -37.14 -0.21
N ARG A 109 -1.83 -36.88 0.98
CA ARG A 109 -1.21 -37.91 1.84
C ARG A 109 -1.72 -37.78 3.25
N ARG A 110 -1.99 -38.92 3.90
CA ARG A 110 -2.23 -38.98 5.34
C ARG A 110 -0.97 -38.54 6.10
N SER A 111 -1.13 -37.83 7.20
CA SER A 111 -0.04 -37.60 8.17
C SER A 111 -0.55 -37.90 9.57
N ARG A 112 0.37 -37.99 10.55
CA ARG A 112 0.03 -38.26 11.96
C ARG A 112 -1.06 -37.33 12.51
N ASN A 113 -1.16 -36.11 11.98
CA ASN A 113 -2.08 -35.09 12.47
C ASN A 113 -3.20 -34.75 11.46
N ARG A 114 -3.32 -35.47 10.33
CA ARG A 114 -4.36 -35.18 9.32
C ARG A 114 -4.69 -36.39 8.42
N PRO A 115 -5.97 -36.77 8.27
CA PRO A 115 -6.41 -37.72 7.25
C PRO A 115 -6.10 -37.22 5.83
N ALA A 116 -6.02 -38.14 4.86
CA ALA A 116 -6.03 -37.77 3.46
C ALA A 116 -7.39 -37.13 3.10
N GLY A 117 -7.39 -36.14 2.21
CA GLY A 117 -8.59 -35.42 1.80
C GLY A 117 -8.90 -34.15 2.61
N THR A 118 -8.29 -33.92 3.79
CA THR A 118 -8.48 -32.68 4.54
C THR A 118 -8.06 -31.46 3.71
N LEU A 119 -8.89 -30.42 3.64
CA LEU A 119 -8.58 -29.19 2.89
C LEU A 119 -7.43 -28.43 3.54
N GLU A 120 -6.38 -28.20 2.77
CA GLU A 120 -5.20 -27.44 3.19
C GLU A 120 -5.04 -26.15 2.41
N LEU A 121 -4.71 -25.09 3.12
CA LEU A 121 -4.41 -23.80 2.52
C LEU A 121 -2.97 -23.81 1.98
N LYS A 122 -2.83 -23.98 0.67
CA LYS A 122 -1.55 -23.93 -0.03
C LYS A 122 -1.25 -22.53 -0.55
N LEU A 123 0.02 -22.17 -0.46
CA LEU A 123 0.55 -20.91 -0.98
C LEU A 123 0.55 -20.91 -2.51
N VAL A 124 0.21 -19.77 -3.11
CA VAL A 124 0.57 -19.48 -4.49
C VAL A 124 1.99 -18.91 -4.47
N THR A 125 2.93 -19.62 -5.08
CA THR A 125 4.37 -19.30 -5.01
C THR A 125 4.81 -18.25 -6.02
N SER A 126 4.06 -18.08 -7.11
CA SER A 126 4.31 -17.09 -8.15
C SER A 126 3.00 -16.41 -8.53
N VAL A 127 2.95 -15.09 -8.41
CA VAL A 127 1.80 -14.29 -8.85
C VAL A 127 2.00 -13.99 -10.34
N THR A 128 1.23 -14.69 -11.17
CA THR A 128 1.17 -14.44 -12.61
C THR A 128 0.24 -13.27 -12.91
N LYS A 129 0.32 -12.73 -14.13
CA LYS A 129 -0.61 -11.69 -14.60
C LYS A 129 -2.08 -12.12 -14.48
N GLU A 130 -2.37 -13.37 -14.77
CA GLU A 130 -3.72 -13.95 -14.64
C GLU A 130 -4.17 -14.04 -13.17
N CYS A 131 -3.27 -14.46 -12.26
CA CYS A 131 -3.55 -14.49 -10.83
C CYS A 131 -3.83 -13.07 -10.30
N TYR A 132 -3.05 -12.07 -10.72
CA TYR A 132 -3.24 -10.68 -10.34
C TYR A 132 -4.58 -10.14 -10.87
N ARG A 133 -4.87 -10.34 -12.16
CA ARG A 133 -6.16 -9.97 -12.77
C ARG A 133 -7.34 -10.57 -12.04
N ASN A 134 -7.32 -11.88 -11.80
CA ASN A 134 -8.39 -12.56 -11.09
C ASN A 134 -8.57 -12.03 -9.67
N MET A 135 -7.49 -11.64 -8.99
CA MET A 135 -7.57 -10.99 -7.68
C MET A 135 -8.28 -9.64 -7.79
N LEU A 136 -7.93 -8.81 -8.77
CA LEU A 136 -8.60 -7.52 -8.98
C LEU A 136 -10.10 -7.70 -9.27
N ILE A 137 -10.44 -8.55 -10.24
CA ILE A 137 -11.82 -8.74 -10.69
C ILE A 137 -12.69 -9.42 -9.64
N ARG A 138 -12.20 -10.52 -9.05
CA ARG A 138 -13.03 -11.39 -8.19
C ARG A 138 -13.00 -11.01 -6.71
N GLN A 139 -12.06 -10.17 -6.29
CA GLN A 139 -11.90 -9.80 -4.87
C GLN A 139 -11.90 -8.28 -4.68
N VAL A 140 -11.06 -7.55 -5.42
CA VAL A 140 -10.92 -6.10 -5.21
C VAL A 140 -12.19 -5.35 -5.66
N ILE A 141 -12.70 -5.57 -6.88
CA ILE A 141 -13.92 -4.91 -7.36
C ILE A 141 -15.10 -5.17 -6.40
N PRO A 142 -15.44 -6.41 -6.02
CA PRO A 142 -16.52 -6.65 -5.06
C PRO A 142 -16.31 -5.96 -3.71
N ALA A 143 -15.08 -5.93 -3.20
CA ALA A 143 -14.78 -5.24 -1.94
C ALA A 143 -14.96 -3.72 -2.05
N ILE A 144 -14.62 -3.12 -3.20
CA ILE A 144 -14.91 -1.72 -3.48
C ILE A 144 -16.42 -1.52 -3.51
N MET A 145 -17.17 -2.34 -4.25
CA MET A 145 -18.63 -2.22 -4.35
C MET A 145 -19.32 -2.28 -2.98
N GLN A 146 -18.81 -3.13 -2.08
CA GLN A 146 -19.38 -3.29 -0.75
C GLN A 146 -19.04 -2.14 0.20
N LYS A 147 -17.83 -1.58 0.11
CA LYS A 147 -17.28 -0.68 1.15
C LYS A 147 -17.12 0.77 0.73
N TRP A 148 -17.08 1.04 -0.57
CA TRP A 148 -16.84 2.39 -1.05
C TRP A 148 -18.00 3.31 -0.66
N PRO A 149 -17.74 4.54 -0.18
CA PRO A 149 -18.80 5.48 0.18
C PRO A 149 -19.80 5.69 -0.97
N THR A 150 -21.09 5.62 -0.65
CA THR A 150 -22.20 5.66 -1.63
C THR A 150 -22.44 7.06 -2.19
N ASP A 151 -22.06 8.09 -1.44
CA ASP A 151 -22.13 9.51 -1.78
C ASP A 151 -21.02 9.95 -2.75
N HIS A 152 -20.00 9.11 -2.98
CA HIS A 152 -18.89 9.42 -3.86
C HIS A 152 -19.32 9.49 -5.32
N GLN A 153 -19.06 10.63 -5.96
CA GLN A 153 -19.29 10.85 -7.39
C GLN A 153 -17.96 10.89 -8.17
N GLY A 154 -18.01 10.47 -9.43
CA GLY A 154 -16.87 10.53 -10.35
C GLY A 154 -15.92 9.31 -10.27
N PRO A 155 -14.73 9.42 -10.88
CA PRO A 155 -13.80 8.32 -11.03
C PRO A 155 -13.16 7.90 -9.70
N ILE A 156 -12.87 6.60 -9.57
CA ILE A 156 -12.08 6.01 -8.50
C ILE A 156 -10.79 5.49 -9.13
N TYR A 157 -9.66 6.02 -8.67
CA TYR A 157 -8.35 5.67 -9.21
C TYR A 157 -7.71 4.56 -8.38
N LEU A 158 -7.27 3.49 -9.03
CA LEU A 158 -6.57 2.37 -8.41
C LEU A 158 -5.09 2.52 -8.77
N GLN A 159 -4.30 3.05 -7.83
CA GLN A 159 -2.87 3.25 -7.98
C GLN A 159 -2.11 1.96 -7.68
N GLN A 160 -1.27 1.54 -8.63
CA GLN A 160 -0.36 0.39 -8.49
C GLN A 160 1.03 0.72 -9.04
N ASP A 161 2.02 -0.14 -8.77
CA ASP A 161 3.34 -0.03 -9.37
C ASP A 161 3.40 -0.63 -10.79
N ASN A 162 4.59 -0.68 -11.38
CA ASN A 162 4.82 -1.19 -12.73
C ASN A 162 5.35 -2.64 -12.73
N ALA A 163 5.03 -3.45 -11.72
CA ALA A 163 5.47 -4.84 -11.66
C ALA A 163 4.97 -5.63 -12.89
N ARG A 164 5.80 -6.56 -13.36
CA ARG A 164 5.51 -7.36 -14.57
C ARG A 164 4.14 -8.07 -14.56
N PRO A 165 3.64 -8.59 -13.42
CA PRO A 165 2.30 -9.19 -13.37
C PRO A 165 1.14 -8.21 -13.48
N HIS A 166 1.36 -6.89 -13.35
CA HIS A 166 0.27 -5.94 -13.38
C HIS A 166 -0.38 -5.84 -14.76
N ILE A 167 -1.71 -5.76 -14.77
CA ILE A 167 -2.48 -5.60 -15.99
C ILE A 167 -2.38 -4.17 -16.51
N LYS A 168 -2.53 -3.99 -17.83
CA LYS A 168 -2.59 -2.68 -18.48
C LYS A 168 -3.99 -2.07 -18.28
N VAL A 169 -4.11 -0.76 -18.48
CA VAL A 169 -5.41 -0.04 -18.42
C VAL A 169 -6.47 -0.60 -19.37
N ASN A 170 -6.04 -1.15 -20.51
CA ASN A 170 -6.91 -1.67 -21.58
C ASN A 170 -7.05 -3.20 -21.57
N ASP A 171 -6.77 -3.85 -20.43
CA ASP A 171 -6.97 -5.29 -20.29
C ASP A 171 -8.47 -5.62 -20.42
N ARG A 172 -8.82 -6.48 -21.39
CA ARG A 172 -10.21 -6.71 -21.81
C ARG A 172 -11.12 -7.18 -20.67
N GLU A 173 -10.69 -8.23 -19.96
CA GLU A 173 -11.45 -8.81 -18.84
C GLU A 173 -11.63 -7.79 -17.70
N TRP A 174 -10.62 -6.96 -17.44
CA TRP A 174 -10.74 -5.87 -16.47
C TRP A 174 -11.78 -4.84 -16.89
N MET A 175 -11.75 -4.40 -18.15
CA MET A 175 -12.71 -3.43 -18.67
C MET A 175 -14.15 -3.95 -18.60
N GLU A 176 -14.37 -5.21 -18.98
CA GLU A 176 -15.67 -5.89 -18.85
C GLU A 176 -16.15 -5.92 -17.39
N ALA A 177 -15.28 -6.29 -16.46
CA ALA A 177 -15.61 -6.33 -15.03
C ALA A 177 -15.90 -4.92 -14.45
N VAL A 178 -15.16 -3.90 -14.87
CA VAL A 178 -15.41 -2.51 -14.47
C VAL A 178 -16.76 -2.03 -14.99
N GLN A 179 -17.10 -2.34 -16.24
CA GLN A 179 -18.41 -2.01 -16.81
C GLN A 179 -19.54 -2.65 -16.00
N LEU A 180 -19.43 -3.94 -15.67
CA LEU A 180 -20.42 -4.65 -14.85
C LEU A 180 -20.53 -4.11 -13.42
N SER A 181 -19.48 -3.47 -12.90
CA SER A 181 -19.50 -2.88 -11.56
C SER A 181 -20.32 -1.59 -11.46
N ASN A 182 -20.68 -0.96 -12.58
CA ASN A 182 -21.31 0.37 -12.61
C ASN A 182 -20.54 1.44 -11.82
N LYS A 183 -19.21 1.29 -11.67
CA LYS A 183 -18.29 2.29 -11.09
C LYS A 183 -17.25 2.69 -12.11
N GLN A 184 -16.83 3.95 -12.07
CA GLN A 184 -15.75 4.47 -12.93
C GLN A 184 -14.37 4.14 -12.34
N LEU A 185 -13.98 2.87 -12.37
CA LEU A 185 -12.67 2.42 -11.85
C LEU A 185 -11.57 2.63 -12.90
N ARG A 186 -10.49 3.33 -12.53
CA ARG A 186 -9.38 3.66 -13.44
C ARG A 186 -8.04 3.23 -12.84
N LEU A 187 -7.31 2.35 -13.53
CA LEU A 187 -5.95 2.00 -13.12
C LEU A 187 -4.99 3.15 -13.42
N ILE A 188 -4.17 3.52 -12.43
CA ILE A 188 -3.08 4.48 -12.58
C ILE A 188 -1.77 3.87 -12.09
N PHE A 189 -0.67 4.26 -12.72
CA PHE A 189 0.64 3.69 -12.46
C PHE A 189 1.53 4.77 -11.89
N GLN A 190 2.03 4.53 -10.68
CA GLN A 190 3.02 5.42 -10.10
C GLN A 190 4.34 5.36 -10.89
N PRO A 191 5.22 6.37 -10.79
CA PRO A 191 6.48 6.37 -11.52
C PRO A 191 7.35 5.16 -11.16
N PRO A 192 8.16 4.64 -12.11
CA PRO A 192 9.09 3.55 -11.83
C PRO A 192 10.02 3.87 -10.64
N ASN A 193 10.46 2.84 -9.91
CA ASN A 193 11.42 2.95 -8.80
C ASN A 193 11.00 3.94 -7.69
N SER A 194 9.69 4.09 -7.45
CA SER A 194 9.12 5.09 -6.54
C SER A 194 8.29 4.52 -5.39
N PRO A 195 8.82 3.57 -4.58
CA PRO A 195 8.05 2.89 -3.52
C PRO A 195 7.45 3.88 -2.50
N TYR A 196 8.17 4.97 -2.19
CA TYR A 196 7.70 5.99 -1.24
C TYR A 196 6.55 6.86 -1.77
N MET A 197 6.15 6.71 -3.03
CA MET A 197 4.96 7.37 -3.61
C MET A 197 3.68 6.53 -3.48
N ASN A 198 3.74 5.43 -2.73
CA ASN A 198 2.60 4.60 -2.35
C ASN A 198 2.43 4.59 -0.82
N VAL A 199 1.22 4.81 -0.31
CA VAL A 199 0.97 4.78 1.14
C VAL A 199 1.25 3.40 1.76
N LEU A 200 1.09 2.33 0.97
CA LEU A 200 1.28 0.96 1.41
C LEU A 200 2.72 0.71 1.83
N ASP A 201 3.66 0.96 0.92
CA ASP A 201 5.10 0.89 1.16
C ASP A 201 5.62 1.97 2.12
N LEU A 202 5.09 3.19 2.02
CA LEU A 202 5.58 4.34 2.80
C LEU A 202 5.45 4.10 4.31
N GLY A 203 4.38 3.44 4.76
CA GLY A 203 4.19 3.20 6.19
C GLY A 203 3.13 2.18 6.57
N PHE A 204 2.10 1.99 5.75
CA PHE A 204 0.97 1.14 6.12
C PHE A 204 1.39 -0.32 6.35
N PHE A 205 2.15 -0.90 5.43
CA PHE A 205 2.64 -2.27 5.55
C PHE A 205 3.56 -2.49 6.74
N ARG A 206 4.37 -1.49 7.09
CA ARG A 206 5.23 -1.56 8.28
C ARG A 206 4.38 -1.62 9.55
N ALA A 207 3.28 -0.87 9.59
CA ALA A 207 2.35 -0.89 10.70
C ALA A 207 1.61 -2.25 10.81
N ILE A 208 1.07 -2.77 9.70
CA ILE A 208 0.41 -4.09 9.70
C ILE A 208 1.39 -5.19 10.12
N GLN A 209 2.61 -5.15 9.60
CA GLN A 209 3.65 -6.12 9.97
C GLN A 209 3.97 -6.03 11.46
N SER A 210 4.07 -4.83 12.03
CA SER A 210 4.31 -4.64 13.47
C SER A 210 3.19 -5.22 14.33
N LEU A 211 1.92 -5.04 13.93
CA LEU A 211 0.77 -5.60 14.65
C LEU A 211 0.77 -7.13 14.56
N LYS A 212 0.95 -7.67 13.35
CA LYS A 212 1.04 -9.12 13.14
C LYS A 212 2.19 -9.73 13.92
N ASP A 213 3.32 -9.05 14.07
CA ASP A 213 4.51 -9.58 14.75
C ASP A 213 4.36 -9.64 16.29
N GLN A 214 3.27 -9.09 16.83
CA GLN A 214 2.84 -9.32 18.22
C GLN A 214 2.14 -10.67 18.40
N THR A 215 1.94 -11.42 17.31
CA THR A 215 1.32 -12.74 17.31
C THR A 215 2.34 -13.82 16.92
N CYS A 216 2.10 -15.07 17.34
CA CYS A 216 2.95 -16.22 17.00
C CYS A 216 2.16 -17.27 16.20
N PRO A 217 1.83 -17.02 14.91
CA PRO A 217 1.10 -17.99 14.10
C PRO A 217 1.90 -19.28 13.95
N ARG A 218 1.23 -20.43 14.06
CA ARG A 218 1.84 -21.77 13.99
C ARG A 218 1.69 -22.44 12.62
N ASN A 219 0.79 -21.92 11.79
CA ASN A 219 0.48 -22.47 10.47
C ASN A 219 -0.02 -21.37 9.52
N THR A 220 -0.12 -21.70 8.23
CA THR A 220 -0.53 -20.75 7.18
C THR A 220 -1.90 -20.14 7.43
N LYS A 221 -2.86 -20.92 7.97
CA LYS A 221 -4.22 -20.44 8.26
C LYS A 221 -4.20 -19.37 9.36
N GLU A 222 -3.45 -19.60 10.42
CA GLU A 222 -3.23 -18.61 11.49
C GLU A 222 -2.48 -17.38 10.99
N LEU A 223 -1.45 -17.54 10.17
CA LEU A 223 -0.75 -16.39 9.57
C LEU A 223 -1.71 -15.53 8.74
N VAL A 224 -2.56 -16.16 7.92
CA VAL A 224 -3.58 -15.45 7.14
C VAL A 224 -4.60 -14.75 8.03
N LYS A 225 -5.08 -15.44 9.07
CA LYS A 225 -6.00 -14.86 10.05
C LYS A 225 -5.37 -13.63 10.73
N ASN A 226 -4.14 -13.76 11.25
CA ASN A 226 -3.49 -12.72 12.03
C ASN A 226 -3.16 -11.48 11.19
N VAL A 227 -2.76 -11.64 9.92
CA VAL A 227 -2.56 -10.50 8.99
C VAL A 227 -3.88 -9.79 8.72
N LYS A 228 -4.98 -10.53 8.47
CA LYS A 228 -6.31 -9.93 8.27
C LYS A 228 -6.83 -9.21 9.51
N VAL A 229 -6.59 -9.77 10.70
CA VAL A 229 -6.92 -9.15 11.99
C VAL A 229 -6.13 -7.86 12.18
N ALA A 230 -4.80 -7.90 11.99
CA ALA A 230 -3.96 -6.71 12.05
C ALA A 230 -4.39 -5.62 11.07
N PHE A 231 -4.78 -5.99 9.85
CA PHE A 231 -5.34 -5.06 8.87
C PHE A 231 -6.63 -4.41 9.38
N ARG A 232 -7.59 -5.21 9.85
CA ARG A 232 -8.89 -4.74 10.35
C ARG A 232 -8.73 -3.81 11.56
N GLU A 233 -7.83 -4.13 12.49
CA GLU A 233 -7.63 -3.40 13.74
C GLU A 233 -6.73 -2.17 13.58
N PHE A 234 -6.12 -1.97 12.41
CA PHE A 234 -5.32 -0.79 12.18
C PHE A 234 -6.15 0.50 12.29
N CYS A 235 -5.64 1.43 13.10
CA CYS A 235 -6.29 2.68 13.45
C CYS A 235 -6.43 3.61 12.22
N PRO A 236 -7.66 4.04 11.86
CA PRO A 236 -7.89 4.92 10.71
C PRO A 236 -7.19 6.28 10.84
N ILE A 237 -7.11 6.85 12.04
CA ILE A 237 -6.39 8.11 12.30
C ILE A 237 -4.91 7.97 11.92
N LYS A 238 -4.26 6.87 12.35
CA LYS A 238 -2.88 6.57 11.95
C LYS A 238 -2.77 6.36 10.43
N GLY A 239 -3.78 5.75 9.82
CA GLY A 239 -3.89 5.64 8.36
C GLY A 239 -3.91 6.98 7.64
N ASN A 240 -4.78 7.91 8.05
CA ASN A 240 -4.84 9.26 7.47
C ASN A 240 -3.50 10.00 7.60
N ARG A 241 -2.80 9.84 8.71
CA ARG A 241 -1.44 10.39 8.88
C ARG A 241 -0.46 9.85 7.82
N VAL A 242 -0.59 8.60 7.34
CA VAL A 242 0.27 8.07 6.26
C VAL A 242 0.01 8.80 4.93
N PHE A 243 -1.25 9.09 4.59
CA PHE A 243 -1.59 9.89 3.40
C PHE A 243 -1.00 11.30 3.47
N LEU A 244 -1.09 11.96 4.62
CA LEU A 244 -0.43 13.24 4.84
C LEU A 244 1.10 13.15 4.76
N SER A 245 1.68 12.03 5.20
CA SER A 245 3.11 11.75 4.99
C SER A 245 3.46 11.60 3.51
N LEU A 246 2.57 11.03 2.69
CA LEU A 246 2.78 10.91 1.25
C LEU A 246 2.82 12.29 0.60
N GLN A 247 1.90 13.21 0.93
CA GLN A 247 1.94 14.59 0.42
C GLN A 247 3.25 15.32 0.79
N LEU A 248 3.75 15.13 2.02
CA LEU A 248 5.07 15.66 2.40
C LEU A 248 6.20 15.04 1.56
N VAL A 249 6.13 13.74 1.26
CA VAL A 249 7.09 13.07 0.37
C VAL A 249 7.03 13.64 -1.05
N LEU A 250 5.83 13.87 -1.60
CA LEU A 250 5.67 14.49 -2.93
C LEU A 250 6.34 15.87 -2.97
N MET A 251 6.15 16.68 -1.92
CA MET A 251 6.80 17.97 -1.80
C MET A 251 8.33 17.87 -1.70
N GLU A 252 8.89 16.91 -0.94
CA GLU A 252 10.35 16.71 -0.93
C GLU A 252 10.88 16.28 -2.30
N VAL A 253 10.16 15.41 -3.01
CA VAL A 253 10.53 15.01 -4.37
C VAL A 253 10.56 16.22 -5.31
N MET A 254 9.61 17.15 -5.18
CA MET A 254 9.62 18.40 -5.93
C MET A 254 10.86 19.25 -5.59
N ARG A 255 11.20 19.40 -4.31
CA ARG A 255 12.39 20.17 -3.87
C ARG A 255 13.69 19.63 -4.45
N VAL A 256 13.83 18.31 -4.50
CA VAL A 256 15.04 17.67 -5.07
C VAL A 256 14.89 17.33 -6.56
N LYS A 257 13.94 17.99 -7.26
CA LYS A 257 13.69 17.88 -8.70
C LYS A 257 13.59 16.43 -9.18
N GLY A 258 12.87 15.58 -8.46
CA GLY A 258 12.61 14.19 -8.85
C GLY A 258 13.61 13.17 -8.31
N SER A 259 14.72 13.61 -7.73
CA SER A 259 15.68 12.71 -7.07
C SER A 259 15.03 11.93 -5.92
N ASN A 260 15.66 10.84 -5.49
CA ASN A 260 15.30 10.15 -4.26
C ASN A 260 16.22 10.53 -3.10
N ASN A 261 17.19 11.43 -3.29
CA ASN A 261 18.09 11.88 -2.23
C ASN A 261 17.48 12.97 -1.34
N TYR A 262 16.49 12.60 -0.54
CA TYR A 262 15.90 13.44 0.49
C TYR A 262 15.68 12.65 1.79
N LEU A 263 15.51 13.38 2.88
CA LEU A 263 15.01 12.85 4.14
C LEU A 263 13.50 13.06 4.22
N GLN A 264 12.78 12.09 4.78
CA GLN A 264 11.34 12.26 4.99
C GLN A 264 11.11 13.34 6.04
N LYS A 265 10.35 14.38 5.67
CA LYS A 265 10.00 15.44 6.60
C LYS A 265 8.94 14.97 7.61
N HIS A 266 9.21 15.19 8.89
CA HIS A 266 8.29 14.93 9.98
C HIS A 266 7.82 16.27 10.56
N VAL A 267 6.51 16.52 10.48
CA VAL A 267 5.89 17.80 10.91
C VAL A 267 5.10 17.68 12.22
N GLY A 268 5.33 16.62 13.00
CA GLY A 268 4.63 16.43 14.28
C GLY A 268 3.11 16.31 14.13
N LYS A 269 2.63 15.55 13.13
CA LYS A 269 1.19 15.44 12.79
C LYS A 269 0.27 15.14 13.98
N GLU A 270 0.74 14.37 14.97
CA GLU A 270 -0.02 14.11 16.19
C GLU A 270 -0.17 15.33 17.09
N ALA A 271 0.85 16.18 17.19
CA ALA A 271 0.75 17.45 17.91
C ALA A 271 -0.19 18.41 17.17
N LEU A 272 -0.07 18.51 15.84
CA LEU A 272 -0.97 19.33 15.02
C LEU A 272 -2.43 18.87 15.13
N GLU A 273 -2.68 17.56 15.20
CA GLU A 273 -4.02 17.00 15.35
C GLU A 273 -4.61 17.30 16.73
N ARG A 274 -3.81 17.19 17.80
CA ARG A 274 -4.23 17.58 19.16
C ARG A 274 -4.57 19.07 19.26
N GLN A 275 -3.89 19.91 18.49
CA GLN A 275 -4.13 21.36 18.41
C GLN A 275 -5.23 21.73 17.41
N ASN A 276 -5.87 20.77 16.73
CA ASN A 276 -6.90 21.03 15.70
C ASN A 276 -6.44 21.85 14.49
N ILE A 277 -5.13 21.87 14.21
CA ILE A 277 -4.53 22.63 13.09
C ILE A 277 -3.87 21.72 12.05
N LEU A 278 -4.04 20.39 12.16
CA LEU A 278 -3.57 19.46 11.14
C LEU A 278 -4.39 19.68 9.84
N PRO A 279 -3.77 20.08 8.73
CA PRO A 279 -4.52 20.36 7.51
C PRO A 279 -5.03 19.07 6.86
N VAL A 280 -6.12 19.18 6.11
CA VAL A 280 -6.64 18.08 5.28
C VAL A 280 -5.66 17.77 4.14
N THR A 281 -5.04 18.80 3.56
CA THR A 281 -4.02 18.66 2.51
C THR A 281 -2.90 19.67 2.73
N PHE A 282 -1.68 19.30 2.36
CA PHE A 282 -0.56 20.25 2.31
C PHE A 282 -0.55 21.00 0.98
N SER A 283 -0.10 22.26 1.02
CA SER A 283 0.15 23.07 -0.18
C SER A 283 1.66 23.20 -0.41
N PRO A 284 2.16 22.85 -1.61
CA PRO A 284 3.52 23.22 -2.01
C PRO A 284 3.60 24.74 -2.26
N PRO A 285 4.73 25.40 -1.93
CA PRO A 285 4.91 26.82 -2.25
C PRO A 285 4.73 27.08 -3.76
N PRO A 286 4.04 28.17 -4.18
CA PRO A 286 3.84 28.47 -5.60
C PRO A 286 5.15 28.58 -6.39
N THR A 287 6.20 29.14 -5.79
CA THR A 287 7.54 29.22 -6.37
C THR A 287 8.11 27.83 -6.68
N LEU A 288 7.96 26.88 -5.75
CA LEU A 288 8.40 25.50 -5.95
C LEU A 288 7.65 24.83 -7.12
N VAL A 289 6.35 25.10 -7.25
CA VAL A 289 5.54 24.59 -8.36
C VAL A 289 6.05 25.14 -9.69
N GLN A 290 6.25 26.47 -9.79
CA GLN A 290 6.76 27.14 -10.98
C GLN A 290 8.14 26.60 -11.39
N GLU A 291 9.07 26.48 -10.46
CA GLU A 291 10.39 25.92 -10.75
C GLU A 291 10.32 24.46 -11.22
N CYS A 292 9.38 23.66 -10.70
CA CYS A 292 9.20 22.27 -11.14
C CYS A 292 8.59 22.19 -12.54
N VAL A 293 7.70 23.11 -12.90
CA VAL A 293 7.16 23.23 -14.26
C VAL A 293 8.29 23.59 -15.23
N ALA A 294 9.05 24.66 -14.94
CA ALA A 294 10.18 25.08 -15.76
C ALA A 294 11.23 23.98 -15.93
N TYR A 295 11.54 23.24 -14.85
CA TYR A 295 12.44 22.08 -14.92
C TYR A 295 11.95 20.99 -15.88
N VAL A 296 10.66 20.67 -15.85
CA VAL A 296 10.08 19.65 -16.73
C VAL A 296 10.07 20.10 -18.20
N GLU A 297 9.82 21.38 -18.45
CA GLU A 297 9.82 22.00 -19.78
C GLU A 297 11.23 22.03 -20.38
N ALA A 298 12.24 22.45 -19.61
CA ALA A 298 13.64 22.44 -20.04
C ALA A 298 14.09 21.01 -20.44
N MET A 299 13.73 20.00 -19.64
CA MET A 299 14.01 18.60 -19.96
C MET A 299 13.24 18.05 -21.18
N GLN A 300 12.25 18.77 -21.71
CA GLN A 300 11.58 18.42 -22.98
C GLN A 300 12.26 19.05 -24.19
N GLN A 301 12.98 20.16 -24.00
CA GLN A 301 13.65 20.90 -25.06
C GLN A 301 15.07 20.38 -25.37
N GLY A 302 15.54 19.36 -24.65
CA GLY A 302 16.80 18.68 -24.96
C GLY A 302 18.07 19.49 -24.64
N VAL A 303 17.96 20.49 -23.76
CA VAL A 303 19.09 21.21 -23.17
C VAL A 303 19.55 20.53 -21.89
#